data_AF-A0A2N7B708-F1
#
_entry.id   AF-A0A2N7B708-F1
#
_cell.length_a   1.000
_cell.length_b   1.000
_cell.length_c   1.000
_cell.angle_alpha   90.00
_cell.angle_beta   90.00
_cell.angle_gamma   90.00
#
_symmetry.space_group_name_H-M   'P 1'
#
loop_
_entity.id
_entity.type
_entity.pdbx_description
1 polymer ?
#
loop_
_entity_poly.entity_id
_entity_poly.type
_entity_poly.pdbx_seq_one_letter_code
_entity_poly.pdbx_strand_id
1 'polypeptide(L)'
;MNLKQKLNCFGTIPSGSNYKYSVTLYVDQPQAGTRDKVKHSYSDRMPGHTYLGLERYDSNTGEIIRVVTGFYVQSELTAMTGIYTAGAWGDDGATEYDVSLKVDMTASQFKDVIYFLKNLDTPAYNLVDNNCTTFAYSLLSPYISLPAGSGWIGPLGQGKNPADLGQDLREKSSTYGNKLTTGNGLTSPSTTNCN
;
A
#
# COMPACT_ATOMS: atom_id res chain seq x y z
N MET A 1 13.46 -0.02 7.13
CA MET A 1 13.00 -1.06 8.07
C MET A 1 13.33 -2.45 7.51
N ASN A 2 13.57 -3.46 8.35
CA ASN A 2 13.62 -4.86 7.93
C ASN A 2 12.20 -5.45 7.95
N LEU A 3 11.56 -5.53 6.78
CA LEU A 3 10.17 -5.98 6.67
C LEU A 3 9.98 -7.42 7.16
N LYS A 4 10.90 -8.33 6.79
CA LYS A 4 10.84 -9.74 7.20
C LYS A 4 10.80 -9.89 8.73
N GLN A 5 11.67 -9.16 9.42
CA GLN A 5 11.69 -9.14 10.89
C GLN A 5 10.39 -8.56 11.46
N LYS A 6 9.91 -7.44 10.91
CA LYS A 6 8.67 -6.79 11.35
C LYS A 6 7.46 -7.74 11.26
N LEU A 7 7.38 -8.52 10.19
CA LEU A 7 6.28 -9.49 9.96
C LEU A 7 6.33 -10.72 10.88
N ASN A 8 7.35 -10.87 11.75
CA ASN A 8 7.40 -11.97 12.72
C ASN A 8 6.33 -11.87 13.81
N CYS A 9 5.81 -10.67 14.09
CA CYS A 9 4.73 -10.49 15.05
C CYS A 9 3.46 -11.29 14.73
N PHE A 10 3.17 -11.55 13.45
CA PHE A 10 2.02 -12.37 13.07
C PHE A 10 2.15 -13.83 13.49
N GLY A 11 3.36 -14.30 13.80
CA GLY A 11 3.64 -15.67 14.24
C GLY A 11 3.02 -16.72 13.30
N THR A 12 2.42 -17.74 13.90
CA THR A 12 1.56 -18.68 13.19
C THR A 12 0.21 -18.01 12.89
N ILE A 13 -0.28 -18.15 11.66
CA ILE A 13 -1.60 -17.64 11.25
C ILE A 13 -2.68 -18.69 11.61
N PRO A 14 -3.52 -18.47 12.64
CA PRO A 14 -4.57 -19.42 13.01
C PRO A 14 -5.76 -19.40 12.04
N SER A 15 -6.41 -20.54 11.86
CA SER A 15 -7.59 -20.69 10.99
C SER A 15 -8.93 -20.70 11.72
N GLY A 16 -8.95 -20.38 13.02
CA GLY A 16 -10.18 -20.33 13.83
C GLY A 16 -11.14 -19.24 13.33
N SER A 17 -12.45 -19.46 13.50
CA SER A 17 -13.50 -18.56 13.01
C SER A 17 -13.53 -17.19 13.72
N ASN A 18 -12.97 -17.12 14.92
CA ASN A 18 -12.75 -15.91 15.71
C ASN A 18 -11.70 -14.98 15.10
N TYR A 19 -10.83 -15.49 14.22
CA TYR A 19 -9.83 -14.68 13.55
C TYR A 19 -10.37 -14.05 12.27
N LYS A 20 -10.11 -12.76 12.10
CA LYS A 20 -10.36 -12.01 10.87
C LYS A 20 -9.05 -11.46 10.34
N TYR A 21 -8.90 -11.49 9.02
CA TYR A 21 -7.71 -11.03 8.32
C TYR A 21 -8.09 -10.02 7.26
N SER A 22 -7.26 -9.01 7.08
CA SER A 22 -7.43 -8.09 5.96
C SER A 22 -6.10 -7.50 5.50
N VAL A 23 -6.10 -7.10 4.23
CA VAL A 23 -5.10 -6.20 3.67
C VAL A 23 -5.82 -4.96 3.19
N THR A 24 -5.38 -3.80 3.66
CA THR A 24 -5.91 -2.51 3.24
C THR A 24 -4.89 -1.81 2.35
N LEU A 25 -5.27 -1.50 1.13
CA LEU A 25 -4.54 -0.58 0.26
C LEU A 25 -4.82 0.85 0.70
N TYR A 26 -3.78 1.65 0.91
CA TYR A 26 -3.87 3.08 1.16
C TYR A 26 -3.20 3.84 0.02
N VAL A 27 -3.84 4.93 -0.40
CA VAL A 27 -3.38 5.78 -1.50
C VAL A 27 -3.42 7.22 -1.03
N ASP A 28 -2.24 7.81 -0.91
CA ASP A 28 -2.00 9.23 -0.69
C ASP A 28 -1.73 9.86 -2.06
N GLN A 29 -2.65 10.68 -2.55
CA GLN A 29 -2.51 11.30 -3.86
C GLN A 29 -1.64 12.56 -3.71
N PRO A 30 -0.79 12.89 -4.70
CA PRO A 30 -0.03 14.15 -4.67
C PRO A 30 -0.93 15.36 -4.42
N GLN A 31 -2.11 15.34 -5.05
CA GLN A 31 -3.20 16.25 -4.81
C GLN A 31 -4.49 15.43 -4.67
N ALA A 32 -5.04 15.41 -3.46
CA ALA A 32 -6.26 14.70 -3.11
C ALA A 32 -7.39 15.04 -4.08
N GLY A 33 -8.06 14.02 -4.64
CA GLY A 33 -9.19 14.25 -5.53
C GLY A 33 -8.82 14.69 -6.96
N THR A 34 -7.53 14.73 -7.34
CA THR A 34 -7.11 14.91 -8.74
C THR A 34 -6.19 13.80 -9.26
N ARG A 35 -5.91 13.82 -10.58
CA ARG A 35 -4.91 12.96 -11.25
C ARG A 35 -3.53 13.64 -11.31
N ASP A 36 -3.33 14.77 -10.63
CA ASP A 36 -2.06 15.49 -10.68
C ASP A 36 -0.96 14.65 -10.04
N LYS A 37 0.15 14.50 -10.77
CA LYS A 37 1.24 13.58 -10.43
C LYS A 37 2.24 14.15 -9.44
N VAL A 38 2.16 15.47 -9.20
CA VAL A 38 3.14 16.21 -8.42
C VAL A 38 2.40 17.20 -7.53
N LYS A 39 2.74 17.24 -6.24
CA LYS A 39 2.30 18.32 -5.36
C LYS A 39 3.11 19.59 -5.68
N HIS A 40 2.44 20.73 -5.85
CA HIS A 40 3.10 22.01 -6.14
C HIS A 40 3.83 22.64 -4.93
N SER A 41 3.84 21.97 -3.77
CA SER A 41 4.59 22.35 -2.58
C SER A 41 5.82 21.45 -2.40
N TYR A 42 7.00 22.04 -2.25
CA TYR A 42 8.30 21.35 -2.12
C TYR A 42 8.52 20.68 -0.75
N SER A 43 7.58 20.78 0.19
CA SER A 43 7.72 20.24 1.56
C SER A 43 7.28 18.78 1.71
N ASP A 44 6.55 18.25 0.73
CA ASP A 44 5.84 16.97 0.86
C ASP A 44 6.30 15.99 -0.24
N ARG A 45 5.96 14.69 -0.06
CA ARG A 45 6.26 13.64 -1.04
C ARG A 45 5.61 13.97 -2.38
N MET A 46 6.43 14.42 -3.32
CA MET A 46 5.98 14.96 -4.60
C MET A 46 5.10 13.98 -5.41
N PRO A 47 5.44 12.68 -5.58
CA PRO A 47 4.66 11.76 -6.41
C PRO A 47 3.50 11.06 -5.67
N GLY A 48 3.21 11.46 -4.43
CA GLY A 48 2.25 10.75 -3.55
C GLY A 48 2.81 9.41 -3.09
N HIS A 49 1.96 8.59 -2.47
CA HIS A 49 2.36 7.28 -1.94
C HIS A 49 1.27 6.22 -2.02
N THR A 50 1.67 4.97 -2.19
CA THR A 50 0.75 3.82 -2.10
C THR A 50 1.35 2.81 -1.12
N TYR A 51 0.59 2.41 -0.12
CA TYR A 51 1.08 1.54 0.94
C TYR A 51 -0.01 0.58 1.43
N LEU A 52 0.37 -0.35 2.29
CA LEU A 52 -0.47 -1.48 2.68
C LEU A 52 -0.56 -1.61 4.20
N GLY A 53 -1.76 -1.86 4.72
CA GLY A 53 -1.96 -2.33 6.09
C GLY A 53 -2.30 -3.81 6.10
N LEU A 54 -1.56 -4.61 6.86
CA LEU A 54 -1.81 -6.02 7.11
C LEU A 54 -2.38 -6.13 8.52
N GLU A 55 -3.54 -6.76 8.69
CA GLU A 55 -4.21 -6.83 9.98
C GLU A 55 -4.75 -8.23 10.28
N ARG A 56 -4.52 -8.69 11.51
CA ARG A 56 -5.21 -9.82 12.14
C ARG A 56 -5.97 -9.30 13.35
N TYR A 57 -7.24 -9.67 13.46
CA TYR A 57 -8.08 -9.43 14.64
C TYR A 57 -8.55 -10.75 15.24
N ASP A 58 -8.46 -10.90 16.56
CA ASP A 58 -9.02 -12.02 17.33
C ASP A 58 -10.25 -11.56 18.11
N SER A 59 -11.44 -12.01 17.73
CA SER A 59 -12.69 -11.61 18.40
C SER A 59 -12.86 -12.17 19.80
N ASN A 60 -12.09 -13.19 20.20
CA ASN A 60 -12.18 -13.77 21.55
C ASN A 60 -11.43 -12.92 22.57
N THR A 61 -10.29 -12.33 22.17
CA THR A 61 -9.41 -11.56 23.05
C THR A 61 -9.49 -10.05 22.80
N GLY A 62 -10.00 -9.64 21.64
CA GLY A 62 -9.95 -8.26 21.16
C GLY A 62 -8.58 -7.85 20.62
N GLU A 63 -7.61 -8.77 20.54
CA GLU A 63 -6.27 -8.47 20.05
C GLU A 63 -6.27 -8.07 18.57
N ILE A 64 -5.51 -7.02 18.25
CA ILE A 64 -5.18 -6.64 16.88
C ILE A 64 -3.67 -6.72 16.71
N ILE A 65 -3.20 -7.45 15.70
CA ILE A 65 -1.82 -7.36 15.21
C ILE A 65 -1.86 -6.63 13.87
N ARG A 66 -1.08 -5.55 13.74
CA ARG A 66 -1.08 -4.74 12.52
C ARG A 66 0.32 -4.31 12.12
N VAL A 67 0.62 -4.43 10.84
CA VAL A 67 1.78 -3.81 10.19
C VAL A 67 1.28 -2.92 9.07
N VAL A 68 1.64 -1.65 9.09
CA VAL A 68 1.40 -0.72 7.98
C VAL A 68 2.74 -0.40 7.33
N THR A 69 2.88 -0.68 6.05
CA THR A 69 4.18 -0.64 5.36
C THR A 69 4.05 -0.22 3.91
N GLY A 70 5.05 0.52 3.45
CA GLY A 70 5.19 0.97 2.06
C GLY A 70 6.56 0.63 1.48
N PHE A 71 6.59 0.60 0.15
CA PHE A 71 7.81 0.48 -0.64
C PHE A 71 8.26 1.86 -1.11
N TYR A 72 9.53 2.17 -0.89
CA TYR A 72 10.10 3.51 -1.06
C TYR A 72 11.26 3.51 -2.04
N VAL A 73 11.48 4.67 -2.64
CA VAL A 73 12.78 5.01 -3.19
C VAL A 73 13.67 5.61 -2.10
N GLN A 74 14.96 5.26 -2.09
CA GLN A 74 15.88 5.88 -1.13
C GLN A 74 16.26 7.33 -1.49
N SER A 75 16.11 7.72 -2.77
CA SER A 75 16.42 9.05 -3.28
C SER A 75 15.41 9.47 -4.35
N GLU A 76 14.54 10.45 -4.02
CA GLU A 76 13.54 10.98 -4.95
C GLU A 76 14.20 11.60 -6.19
N LEU A 77 15.30 12.34 -6.01
CA LEU A 77 16.06 12.93 -7.11
C LEU A 77 16.56 11.87 -8.11
N THR A 78 17.02 10.73 -7.60
CA THR A 78 17.44 9.61 -8.47
C THR A 78 16.23 8.96 -9.13
N ALA A 79 15.09 8.83 -8.42
CA ALA A 79 13.86 8.27 -8.98
C ALA A 79 13.37 9.05 -10.21
N MET A 80 13.53 10.39 -10.18
CA MET A 80 13.15 11.27 -11.29
C MET A 80 13.98 11.08 -12.57
N THR A 81 15.09 10.33 -12.51
CA THR A 81 15.89 9.98 -13.70
C THR A 81 15.30 8.81 -14.50
N GLY A 82 14.31 8.08 -13.95
CA GLY A 82 13.75 6.88 -14.56
C GLY A 82 14.68 5.66 -14.53
N ILE A 83 15.81 5.74 -13.82
CA ILE A 83 16.75 4.64 -13.65
C ILE A 83 16.37 3.84 -12.40
N TYR A 84 16.55 2.53 -12.45
CA TYR A 84 16.43 1.69 -11.25
C TYR A 84 17.44 2.10 -10.18
N THR A 85 16.96 2.32 -8.97
CA THR A 85 17.76 2.72 -7.81
C THR A 85 17.43 1.85 -6.60
N ALA A 86 18.15 2.03 -5.49
CA ALA A 86 17.89 1.29 -4.28
C ALA A 86 16.49 1.62 -3.73
N GLY A 87 15.71 0.56 -3.47
CA GLY A 87 14.45 0.65 -2.77
C GLY A 87 14.61 0.52 -1.25
N ALA A 88 13.55 0.78 -0.50
CA ALA A 88 13.50 0.57 0.94
C ALA A 88 12.07 0.22 1.41
N TRP A 89 11.98 -0.53 2.51
CA TRP A 89 10.72 -0.73 3.23
C TRP A 89 10.60 0.28 4.38
N GLY A 90 9.45 0.93 4.49
CA GLY A 90 9.12 1.85 5.58
C GLY A 90 7.93 1.38 6.40
N ASP A 91 7.82 1.90 7.62
CA ASP A 91 6.59 1.82 8.43
C ASP A 91 5.73 3.03 8.07
N ASP A 92 4.51 2.78 7.62
CA ASP A 92 3.54 3.81 7.21
C ASP A 92 2.40 3.94 8.23
N GLY A 93 2.56 3.41 9.45
CA GLY A 93 1.57 3.58 10.51
C GLY A 93 1.33 5.06 10.84
N ALA A 94 0.07 5.44 11.04
CA ALA A 94 -0.32 6.83 11.29
C ALA A 94 0.05 7.82 10.16
N THR A 95 0.19 7.32 8.93
CA THR A 95 0.46 8.14 7.74
C THR A 95 -0.84 8.62 7.09
N GLU A 96 -0.79 9.78 6.45
CA GLU A 96 -1.90 10.35 5.69
C GLU A 96 -2.27 9.47 4.47
N TYR A 97 -3.54 9.49 4.07
CA TYR A 97 -4.03 8.93 2.81
C TYR A 97 -5.36 9.59 2.39
N ASP A 98 -5.70 9.45 1.13
CA ASP A 98 -6.92 9.99 0.54
C ASP A 98 -7.95 8.91 0.21
N VAL A 99 -7.48 7.74 -0.23
CA VAL A 99 -8.33 6.62 -0.61
C VAL A 99 -7.80 5.35 0.03
N SER A 100 -8.68 4.52 0.57
CA SER A 100 -8.33 3.17 1.00
C SER A 100 -9.29 2.12 0.50
N LEU A 101 -8.76 0.92 0.23
CA LEU A 101 -9.52 -0.24 -0.22
C LEU A 101 -9.18 -1.44 0.67
N LYS A 102 -10.13 -1.85 1.50
CA LYS A 102 -9.99 -3.00 2.40
C LYS A 102 -10.36 -4.30 1.70
N VAL A 103 -9.46 -5.27 1.76
CA VAL A 103 -9.65 -6.63 1.23
C VAL A 103 -9.67 -7.60 2.40
N ASP A 104 -10.85 -8.13 2.72
CA ASP A 104 -10.97 -9.22 3.70
C ASP A 104 -10.37 -10.50 3.12
N MET A 105 -9.61 -11.22 3.96
CA MET A 105 -8.87 -12.41 3.57
C MET A 105 -9.27 -13.61 4.41
N THR A 106 -9.21 -14.78 3.79
CA THR A 106 -9.13 -16.04 4.54
C THR A 106 -7.77 -16.19 5.20
N ALA A 107 -7.66 -17.06 6.22
CA ALA A 107 -6.38 -17.35 6.86
C ALA A 107 -5.32 -17.87 5.87
N SER A 108 -5.72 -18.66 4.86
CA SER A 108 -4.81 -19.17 3.83
C SER A 108 -4.27 -18.04 2.96
N GLN A 109 -5.15 -17.17 2.44
CA GLN A 109 -4.74 -16.04 1.61
C GLN A 109 -3.82 -15.08 2.38
N PHE A 110 -4.13 -14.81 3.65
CA PHE A 110 -3.29 -13.97 4.48
C PHE A 110 -1.92 -14.62 4.74
N LYS A 111 -1.88 -15.95 4.96
CA LYS A 111 -0.62 -16.69 5.08
C LYS A 111 0.22 -16.60 3.81
N ASP A 112 -0.39 -16.70 2.63
CA ASP A 112 0.30 -16.56 1.35
C ASP A 112 0.91 -15.17 1.19
N VAL A 113 0.17 -14.12 1.56
CA VAL A 113 0.66 -12.73 1.60
C VAL A 113 1.85 -12.59 2.55
N ILE A 114 1.75 -13.06 3.80
CA ILE A 114 2.85 -12.97 4.77
C ILE A 114 4.07 -13.76 4.30
N TYR A 115 3.87 -14.95 3.70
CA TYR A 115 4.95 -15.78 3.17
C TYR A 115 5.64 -15.08 2.00
N PHE A 116 4.89 -14.54 1.04
CA PHE A 116 5.44 -13.78 -0.08
C PHE A 116 6.31 -12.62 0.43
N LEU A 117 5.79 -11.80 1.33
CA LEU A 117 6.50 -10.63 1.87
C LEU A 117 7.75 -11.00 2.68
N LYS A 118 7.75 -12.13 3.41
CA LYS A 118 8.92 -12.59 4.19
C LYS A 118 10.05 -13.16 3.33
N ASN A 119 9.75 -13.59 2.11
CA ASN A 119 10.72 -14.13 1.16
C ASN A 119 11.12 -13.12 0.08
N LEU A 120 10.55 -11.91 0.13
CA LEU A 120 10.90 -10.82 -0.77
C LEU A 120 12.12 -10.07 -0.22
N ASP A 121 13.20 -10.03 -1.00
CA ASP A 121 14.28 -9.08 -0.79
C ASP A 121 13.81 -7.66 -1.16
N THR A 122 14.46 -6.62 -0.63
CA THR A 122 14.11 -5.24 -1.01
C THR A 122 14.36 -5.03 -2.51
N PRO A 123 13.33 -4.83 -3.34
CA PRO A 123 13.52 -4.72 -4.77
C PRO A 123 14.11 -3.35 -5.14
N ALA A 124 14.72 -3.26 -6.33
CA ALA A 124 15.14 -1.98 -6.88
C ALA A 124 13.92 -1.14 -7.29
N TYR A 125 13.94 0.15 -6.98
CA TYR A 125 12.84 1.08 -7.26
C TYR A 125 13.01 1.74 -8.62
N ASN A 126 11.92 1.84 -9.38
CA ASN A 126 11.80 2.61 -10.62
C ASN A 126 10.45 3.33 -10.63
N LEU A 127 10.45 4.63 -10.95
CA LEU A 127 9.25 5.45 -10.84
C LEU A 127 8.10 5.01 -11.78
N VAL A 128 8.39 4.34 -12.89
CA VAL A 128 7.40 3.89 -13.87
C VAL A 128 7.13 2.38 -13.75
N ASP A 129 8.20 1.58 -13.68
CA ASP A 129 8.13 0.13 -13.84
C ASP A 129 8.07 -0.65 -12.51
N ASN A 130 8.60 -0.09 -11.42
CA ASN A 130 8.64 -0.77 -10.13
C ASN A 130 8.65 0.19 -8.94
N ASN A 131 7.47 0.65 -8.53
CA ASN A 131 7.25 1.63 -7.48
C ASN A 131 6.28 1.11 -6.41
N CYS A 132 5.91 1.99 -5.48
CA CYS A 132 4.96 1.69 -4.41
C CYS A 132 3.60 1.19 -4.93
N THR A 133 3.09 1.77 -6.02
CA THR A 133 1.83 1.39 -6.64
C THR A 133 1.94 0.07 -7.40
N THR A 134 2.99 -0.16 -8.19
CA THR A 134 3.17 -1.45 -8.89
C THR A 134 3.29 -2.59 -7.89
N PHE A 135 4.01 -2.38 -6.79
CA PHE A 135 4.14 -3.35 -5.71
C PHE A 135 2.77 -3.69 -5.10
N ALA A 136 1.97 -2.68 -4.75
CA ALA A 136 0.63 -2.89 -4.23
C ALA A 136 -0.26 -3.70 -5.20
N TYR A 137 -0.16 -3.42 -6.51
CA TYR A 137 -0.87 -4.21 -7.53
C TYR A 137 -0.39 -5.67 -7.56
N SER A 138 0.92 -5.91 -7.51
CA SER A 138 1.48 -7.26 -7.53
C SER A 138 0.98 -8.12 -6.36
N LEU A 139 0.79 -7.50 -5.19
CA LEU A 139 0.30 -8.20 -4.00
C LEU A 139 -1.21 -8.41 -4.02
N LEU A 140 -2.00 -7.41 -4.43
CA LEU A 140 -3.46 -7.42 -4.24
C LEU A 140 -4.28 -7.92 -5.43
N SER A 141 -3.76 -7.83 -6.66
CA SER A 141 -4.51 -8.24 -7.86
C SER A 141 -5.00 -9.70 -7.83
N PRO A 142 -4.33 -10.67 -7.18
CA PRO A 142 -4.87 -12.03 -7.02
C PRO A 142 -6.13 -12.12 -6.14
N TYR A 143 -6.41 -11.10 -5.31
CA TYR A 143 -7.47 -11.14 -4.29
C TYR A 143 -8.60 -10.14 -4.55
N ILE A 144 -8.35 -9.11 -5.37
CA ILE A 144 -9.34 -8.12 -5.75
C ILE A 144 -9.04 -7.54 -7.15
N SER A 145 -10.08 -7.27 -7.93
CA SER A 145 -9.94 -6.55 -9.20
C SER A 145 -9.64 -5.07 -8.92
N LEU A 146 -8.38 -4.69 -9.08
CA LEU A 146 -7.95 -3.29 -9.05
C LEU A 146 -8.28 -2.60 -10.38
N PRO A 147 -8.42 -1.27 -10.39
CA PRO A 147 -8.63 -0.54 -11.63
C PRO A 147 -7.32 -0.41 -12.43
N ALA A 148 -7.21 0.52 -13.39
CA ALA A 148 -5.97 0.62 -14.17
C ALA A 148 -4.85 1.23 -13.32
N GLY A 149 -5.17 2.31 -12.60
CA GLY A 149 -4.27 3.06 -11.73
C GLY A 149 -2.98 3.48 -12.43
N SER A 150 -3.04 3.70 -13.74
CA SER A 150 -1.91 3.98 -14.62
C SER A 150 -2.20 5.22 -15.45
N GLY A 151 -1.16 5.97 -15.76
CA GLY A 151 -1.26 7.16 -16.62
C GLY A 151 0.12 7.74 -16.92
N TRP A 152 0.13 8.92 -17.56
CA TRP A 152 1.35 9.60 -17.97
C TRP A 152 2.09 10.20 -16.77
N ILE A 153 3.36 9.80 -16.57
CA ILE A 153 4.26 10.24 -15.49
C ILE A 153 5.22 11.35 -16.01
N GLY A 154 4.94 11.92 -17.18
CA GLY A 154 5.83 12.89 -17.83
C GLY A 154 6.84 12.19 -18.75
N PRO A 155 8.03 12.76 -18.97
CA PRO A 155 8.99 12.27 -19.98
C PRO A 155 9.49 10.84 -19.71
N LEU A 156 9.24 10.31 -18.52
CA LEU A 156 9.60 8.96 -18.11
C LEU A 156 8.67 7.87 -18.69
N GLY A 157 7.47 8.23 -19.14
CA GLY A 157 6.55 7.29 -19.79
C GLY A 157 5.19 7.15 -19.09
N GLN A 158 4.54 6.00 -19.34
CA GLN A 158 3.26 5.63 -18.72
C GLN A 158 3.48 4.51 -17.70
N GLY A 159 2.91 4.67 -16.51
CA GLY A 159 3.06 3.68 -15.44
C GLY A 159 2.04 3.84 -14.33
N LYS A 160 2.08 2.90 -13.38
CA LYS A 160 1.19 2.93 -12.21
C LYS A 160 1.62 4.03 -11.26
N ASN A 161 0.67 4.79 -10.73
CA ASN A 161 0.98 5.87 -9.80
C ASN A 161 -0.17 6.15 -8.81
N PRO A 162 0.13 6.76 -7.65
CA PRO A 162 -0.87 7.03 -6.62
C PRO A 162 -2.00 7.95 -7.09
N ALA A 163 -1.69 8.96 -7.92
CA ALA A 163 -2.70 9.90 -8.40
C ALA A 163 -3.78 9.21 -9.26
N ASP A 164 -3.37 8.40 -10.25
CA ASP A 164 -4.33 7.66 -11.10
C ASP A 164 -5.03 6.55 -10.34
N LEU A 165 -4.33 5.80 -9.48
CA LEU A 165 -4.95 4.77 -8.67
C LEU A 165 -6.04 5.37 -7.77
N GLY A 166 -5.72 6.46 -7.06
CA GLY A 166 -6.68 7.11 -6.17
C GLY A 166 -7.91 7.62 -6.92
N GLN A 167 -7.74 8.24 -8.10
CA GLN A 167 -8.89 8.67 -8.90
C GLN A 167 -9.70 7.53 -9.48
N ASP A 168 -9.04 6.52 -10.03
CA ASP A 168 -9.72 5.35 -10.56
C ASP A 168 -10.58 4.66 -9.50
N LEU A 169 -10.08 4.56 -8.26
CA LEU A 169 -10.83 4.00 -7.13
C LEU A 169 -12.06 4.85 -6.78
N ARG A 170 -11.93 6.18 -6.76
CA ARG A 170 -13.05 7.11 -6.53
C ARG A 170 -14.12 6.99 -7.61
N GLU A 171 -13.71 7.04 -8.87
CA GLU A 171 -14.59 6.93 -10.04
C GLU A 171 -15.31 5.58 -10.10
N LYS A 172 -14.68 4.52 -9.59
CA LYS A 172 -15.24 3.16 -9.52
C LYS A 172 -15.78 2.79 -8.13
N SER A 173 -16.09 3.77 -7.27
CA SER A 173 -16.54 3.54 -5.91
C SER A 173 -17.71 2.55 -5.77
N SER A 174 -18.65 2.59 -6.72
CA SER A 174 -19.79 1.64 -6.78
C SER A 174 -19.36 0.17 -6.91
N THR A 175 -18.20 -0.11 -7.51
CA THR A 175 -17.65 -1.47 -7.65
C THR A 175 -17.18 -2.05 -6.32
N TYR A 176 -16.76 -1.18 -5.39
CA TYR A 176 -16.10 -1.59 -4.15
C TYR A 176 -17.02 -1.49 -2.92
N GLY A 177 -18.09 -0.69 -2.99
CA GLY A 177 -19.07 -0.55 -1.92
C GLY A 177 -18.40 -0.15 -0.60
N ASN A 178 -18.73 -0.86 0.48
CA ASN A 178 -18.22 -0.58 1.83
C ASN A 178 -16.73 -0.90 2.04
N LYS A 179 -16.06 -1.54 1.06
CA LYS A 179 -14.62 -1.81 1.12
C LYS A 179 -13.79 -0.56 0.84
N LEU A 180 -14.37 0.40 0.12
CA LEU A 180 -13.69 1.63 -0.25
C LEU A 180 -14.02 2.74 0.75
N THR A 181 -12.99 3.46 1.17
CA THR A 181 -13.13 4.74 1.88
C THR A 181 -12.44 5.81 1.09
N THR A 182 -13.11 6.95 0.92
CA THR A 182 -12.57 8.13 0.25
C THR A 182 -12.66 9.33 1.18
N GLY A 183 -11.58 10.08 1.30
CA GLY A 183 -11.47 11.34 2.03
C GLY A 183 -10.36 12.19 1.42
N ASN A 184 -9.92 13.24 2.11
CA ASN A 184 -8.79 14.08 1.68
C ASN A 184 -7.93 14.31 2.93
N GLY A 185 -6.87 13.52 3.11
CA GLY A 185 -6.03 13.58 4.32
C GLY A 185 -6.56 12.80 5.53
N LEU A 186 -7.09 11.59 5.34
CA LEU A 186 -7.38 10.64 6.42
C LEU A 186 -6.08 10.06 6.99
N THR A 187 -6.13 9.48 8.18
CA THR A 187 -4.95 8.88 8.82
C THR A 187 -5.07 7.37 8.91
N SER A 188 -4.08 6.64 8.40
CA SER A 188 -4.01 5.19 8.53
C SER A 188 -3.80 4.78 10.00
N PRO A 189 -4.26 3.59 10.42
CA PRO A 189 -3.99 3.13 11.78
C PRO A 189 -2.49 2.97 12.02
N SER A 190 -2.06 3.02 13.29
CA SER A 190 -0.68 2.69 13.65
C SER A 190 -0.39 1.19 13.47
N THR A 191 0.85 0.88 13.10
CA THR A 191 1.47 -0.43 13.33
C THR A 191 1.40 -0.74 14.82
N THR A 192 0.94 -1.94 15.20
CA THR A 192 0.74 -2.32 16.60
C THR A 192 1.05 -3.78 16.82
N ASN A 193 1.54 -4.11 18.02
CA ASN A 193 1.96 -5.44 18.43
C ASN A 193 3.04 -6.06 17.53
N CYS A 194 3.86 -5.20 16.90
CA CYS A 194 4.98 -5.55 16.04
C CYS A 194 6.15 -4.62 16.34
N ASN A 195 6.99 -4.97 17.31
CA ASN A 195 8.21 -4.23 17.66
C ASN A 195 9.42 -4.79 16.93
#